data_AF-A0A832Q9K1-F1
#
_entry.id   AF-A0A832Q9K1-F1
#
_cell.length_a   1.000
_cell.length_b   1.000
_cell.length_c   1.000
_cell.angle_alpha   90.00
_cell.angle_beta   90.00
_cell.angle_gamma   90.00
#
_symmetry.space_group_name_H-M   'P 1'
#
loop_
_entity.id
_entity.type
_entity.pdbx_description
1 polymer ?
#
loop_
_entity_poly.entity_id
_entity_poly.type
_entity_poly.pdbx_seq_one_letter_code
_entity_poly.pdbx_strand_id
1 'polypeptide(L)'
;ADIAHAFQEAVVSTLTIKCRRALQQTGMNTLVIAGGVSANTRLREALGQMAAEENGHLYYPALRYCTDNGAMIAFAGCQRLLAGQTDDLSIQARPRWNLETLPALG
;
A
#
# COMPACT_ATOMS: atom_id res chain seq x y z
N ALA A 1 -11.93 26.94 0.80
CA ALA A 1 -11.97 25.50 0.48
C ALA A 1 -11.12 25.17 -0.74
N ASP A 2 -11.05 26.08 -1.71
CA ASP A 2 -10.43 25.90 -3.02
C ASP A 2 -8.96 25.43 -2.98
N ILE A 3 -8.15 25.97 -2.06
CA ILE A 3 -6.74 25.56 -1.91
C ILE A 3 -6.65 24.07 -1.53
N ALA A 4 -7.45 23.62 -0.56
CA ALA A 4 -7.44 22.23 -0.12
C ALA A 4 -7.94 21.27 -1.23
N HIS A 5 -8.94 21.70 -2.00
CA HIS A 5 -9.45 20.95 -3.14
C HIS A 5 -8.39 20.84 -4.25
N ALA A 6 -7.80 21.96 -4.67
CA ALA A 6 -6.75 21.99 -5.69
C ALA A 6 -5.53 21.14 -5.28
N PHE A 7 -5.16 21.17 -3.99
CA PHE A 7 -4.12 20.30 -3.45
C PHE A 7 -4.50 18.82 -3.56
N GLN A 8 -5.70 18.43 -3.12
CA GLN A 8 -6.16 17.05 -3.20
C GLN A 8 -6.16 16.54 -4.65
N GLU A 9 -6.71 17.32 -5.58
CA GLU A 9 -6.75 16.95 -7.00
C GLU A 9 -5.35 16.78 -7.59
N ALA A 10 -4.42 17.69 -7.29
CA ALA A 10 -3.03 17.59 -7.76
C ALA A 10 -2.33 16.33 -7.24
N VAL A 11 -2.50 16.00 -5.96
CA VAL A 11 -1.93 14.79 -5.34
C VAL A 11 -2.56 13.54 -5.93
N VAL A 12 -3.88 13.46 -6.01
CA VAL A 12 -4.62 12.30 -6.54
C VAL A 12 -4.28 12.06 -8.00
N SER A 13 -4.24 13.10 -8.83
CA SER A 13 -3.85 13.01 -10.23
C SER A 13 -2.43 12.47 -10.38
N THR A 14 -1.47 13.01 -9.62
CA THR A 14 -0.07 12.57 -9.64
C THR A 14 0.08 11.09 -9.27
N LEU A 15 -0.59 10.65 -8.20
CA LEU A 15 -0.55 9.25 -7.78
C LEU A 15 -1.20 8.33 -8.81
N THR A 16 -2.33 8.74 -9.39
CA THR A 16 -3.04 7.96 -10.41
C THR A 16 -2.17 7.74 -11.65
N ILE A 17 -1.47 8.78 -12.13
CA ILE A 17 -0.55 8.68 -13.26
C ILE A 17 0.59 7.69 -12.95
N LYS A 18 1.18 7.77 -11.75
CA LYS A 18 2.29 6.87 -11.36
C LYS A 18 1.83 5.43 -11.22
N CYS A 19 0.68 5.18 -10.59
CA CYS A 19 0.11 3.85 -10.44
C CYS A 19 -0.21 3.22 -11.80
N ARG A 20 -0.80 3.97 -12.74
CA ARG A 20 -1.05 3.49 -14.11
C ARG A 20 0.24 3.03 -14.79
N ARG A 21 1.28 3.88 -14.74
CA ARG A 21 2.60 3.54 -15.30
C ARG A 21 3.19 2.29 -14.66
N ALA A 22 3.05 2.13 -13.34
CA ALA A 22 3.55 0.95 -12.64
C ALA A 22 2.82 -0.33 -13.05
N LEU A 23 1.49 -0.30 -13.22
CA LEU A 23 0.73 -1.45 -13.73
C LEU A 23 1.20 -1.83 -15.14
N GLN A 24 1.33 -0.85 -16.03
CA GLN A 24 1.79 -1.07 -17.40
C GLN A 24 3.22 -1.60 -17.47
N GLN A 25 4.12 -1.10 -16.61
CA GLN A 25 5.52 -1.53 -16.56
C GLN A 25 5.70 -2.94 -16.00
N THR A 26 4.91 -3.30 -15.00
CA THR A 26 5.00 -4.62 -14.34
C THR A 26 4.15 -5.69 -15.00
N GLY A 27 3.17 -5.29 -15.83
CA GLY A 27 2.17 -6.18 -16.40
C GLY A 27 1.19 -6.74 -15.37
N MET A 28 1.19 -6.22 -14.14
CA MET A 28 0.25 -6.63 -13.09
C MET A 28 -1.14 -6.03 -13.36
N ASN A 29 -2.17 -6.80 -13.05
CA ASN A 29 -3.57 -6.37 -13.12
C ASN A 29 -4.13 -5.96 -11.75
N THR A 30 -3.32 -5.99 -10.70
CA THR A 30 -3.78 -5.78 -9.33
C THR A 30 -3.02 -4.62 -8.71
N LEU A 31 -3.75 -3.59 -8.29
CA LEU A 31 -3.24 -2.46 -7.53
C LEU A 31 -3.69 -2.58 -6.08
N VAL A 32 -2.73 -2.54 -5.15
CA VAL A 32 -3.00 -2.48 -3.71
C VAL A 32 -2.56 -1.11 -3.19
N ILE A 33 -3.42 -0.44 -2.42
CA ILE A 33 -3.04 0.78 -1.68
C ILE A 33 -3.19 0.56 -0.17
N ALA A 34 -2.21 1.06 0.58
CA ALA A 34 -2.15 0.97 2.04
C ALA A 34 -1.58 2.27 2.63
N GLY A 35 -1.56 2.36 3.96
CA GLY A 35 -1.13 3.57 4.69
C GLY A 35 -2.24 4.61 4.86
N GLY A 36 -2.06 5.57 5.76
CA GLY A 36 -3.13 6.49 6.17
C GLY A 36 -3.78 7.27 5.02
N VAL A 37 -2.98 7.67 4.02
CA VAL A 37 -3.48 8.40 2.83
C VAL A 37 -4.45 7.55 2.00
N SER A 38 -4.35 6.22 2.05
CA SER A 38 -5.29 5.32 1.38
C SER A 38 -6.72 5.40 1.92
N ALA A 39 -6.95 6.07 3.07
CA ALA A 39 -8.29 6.35 3.58
C ALA A 39 -9.02 7.46 2.80
N ASN A 40 -8.31 8.24 1.97
CA ASN A 40 -8.90 9.33 1.20
C ASN A 40 -9.86 8.79 0.12
N THR A 41 -11.13 9.19 0.18
CA THR A 41 -12.18 8.68 -0.72
C THR A 41 -11.95 9.10 -2.17
N ARG A 42 -11.57 10.35 -2.41
CA ARG A 42 -11.27 10.87 -3.76
C ARG A 42 -10.15 10.09 -4.44
N LEU A 43 -9.11 9.72 -3.68
CA LEU A 43 -8.01 8.86 -4.15
C LEU A 43 -8.52 7.45 -4.52
N ARG A 44 -9.35 6.84 -3.68
CA ARG A 44 -9.94 5.51 -3.95
C ARG A 44 -10.77 5.52 -5.23
N GLU A 45 -11.60 6.53 -5.41
CA GLU A 45 -12.42 6.69 -6.62
C GLU A 45 -11.56 6.82 -7.88
N ALA A 46 -10.58 7.72 -7.87
CA ALA A 46 -9.71 7.94 -9.03
C ALA A 46 -8.88 6.70 -9.40
N LEU A 47 -8.30 6.03 -8.40
CA LEU A 47 -7.53 4.80 -8.63
C LEU A 47 -8.41 3.62 -9.02
N GLY A 48 -9.64 3.55 -8.51
CA GLY A 48 -10.60 2.50 -8.88
C GLY A 48 -11.03 2.62 -10.33
N GLN A 49 -11.35 3.84 -10.77
CA GLN A 49 -11.64 4.12 -12.18
C GLN A 49 -10.44 3.79 -13.07
N MET A 50 -9.25 4.27 -12.70
CA MET A 50 -8.03 4.00 -13.47
C MET A 50 -7.72 2.50 -13.57
N ALA A 51 -7.83 1.76 -12.46
CA ALA A 51 -7.59 0.32 -12.46
C ALA A 51 -8.58 -0.41 -13.38
N ALA A 52 -9.86 -0.01 -13.39
CA ALA A 52 -10.85 -0.58 -14.29
C ALA A 52 -10.53 -0.31 -15.77
N GLU A 53 -10.06 0.90 -16.10
CA GLU A 53 -9.60 1.25 -17.46
C GLU A 53 -8.39 0.41 -17.92
N GLU A 54 -7.52 0.01 -17.00
CA GLU A 54 -6.39 -0.90 -17.26
C GLU A 54 -6.78 -2.39 -17.17
N ASN A 55 -8.07 -2.73 -17.12
CA ASN A 55 -8.59 -4.10 -16.92
C ASN A 55 -8.05 -4.79 -15.65
N GLY A 56 -7.86 -4.01 -14.59
CA GLY A 56 -7.34 -4.45 -13.31
C GLY A 56 -8.30 -4.28 -12.13
N HIS A 57 -7.79 -4.61 -10.95
CA HIS A 57 -8.51 -4.58 -9.68
C HIS A 57 -7.79 -3.69 -8.66
N LEU A 58 -8.56 -2.90 -7.91
CA LEU A 58 -8.06 -2.12 -6.78
C LEU A 58 -8.44 -2.79 -5.46
N TYR A 59 -7.46 -3.00 -4.58
CA TYR A 59 -7.68 -3.44 -3.21
C TYR A 59 -7.15 -2.42 -2.21
N TYR A 60 -7.90 -2.22 -1.13
CA TYR A 60 -7.52 -1.41 0.01
C TYR A 60 -8.16 -1.96 1.28
N PRO A 61 -7.55 -1.75 2.45
CA PRO A 61 -8.11 -2.23 3.69
C PRO A 61 -9.30 -1.38 4.14
N ALA A 62 -10.11 -1.94 5.06
CA ALA A 62 -11.11 -1.17 5.80
C ALA A 62 -10.45 0.00 6.54
N LEU A 63 -11.18 1.10 6.76
CA LEU A 63 -10.62 2.36 7.31
C LEU A 63 -9.82 2.16 8.60
N ARG A 64 -10.30 1.30 9.51
CA ARG A 64 -9.63 0.98 10.79
C ARG A 64 -8.24 0.34 10.65
N TYR A 65 -7.90 -0.14 9.45
CA TYR A 65 -6.63 -0.79 9.14
C TYR A 65 -5.76 0.04 8.17
N CYS A 66 -6.21 1.23 7.76
CA CYS A 66 -5.42 2.12 6.89
C CYS A 66 -4.24 2.76 7.62
N THR A 67 -4.42 3.13 8.89
CA THR A 67 -3.37 3.74 9.72
C THR A 67 -2.58 2.68 10.49
N ASP A 68 -1.43 3.07 11.04
CA ASP A 68 -0.58 2.17 11.83
C ASP A 68 -1.37 1.52 12.97
N ASN A 69 -1.31 0.19 13.04
CA ASN A 69 -2.08 -0.59 14.01
C ASN A 69 -1.36 -1.91 14.34
N GLY A 70 -1.63 -2.48 15.52
CA GLY A 70 -1.02 -3.74 15.93
C GLY A 70 -1.45 -4.96 15.10
N ALA A 71 -2.63 -4.91 14.46
CA ALA A 71 -3.14 -6.04 13.69
C ALA A 71 -2.30 -6.30 12.43
N MET A 72 -1.83 -5.24 11.74
CA MET A 72 -0.96 -5.42 10.56
C MET A 72 0.40 -6.03 10.95
N ILE A 73 0.92 -5.70 12.14
CA ILE A 73 2.19 -6.23 12.65
C ILE A 73 2.01 -7.70 13.04
N ALA A 74 0.94 -8.04 13.77
CA ALA A 74 0.62 -9.41 14.13
C ALA A 74 0.42 -10.29 12.88
N PHE A 75 -0.30 -9.78 11.87
CA PHE A 75 -0.50 -10.49 10.62
C PHE A 75 0.81 -10.70 9.85
N ALA A 76 1.60 -9.64 9.63
CA ALA A 76 2.88 -9.76 8.94
C ALA A 76 3.87 -10.70 9.67
N GLY A 77 3.91 -10.64 11.00
CA GLY A 77 4.70 -11.55 11.84
C GLY A 77 4.24 -13.00 11.70
N CYS A 78 2.93 -13.26 11.73
CA CYS A 78 2.37 -14.58 11.51
C CYS A 78 2.74 -15.13 10.12
N GLN A 79 2.60 -14.33 9.06
CA GLN A 79 2.97 -14.73 7.70
C GLN A 79 4.46 -15.08 7.59
N ARG A 80 5.35 -14.33 8.25
CA ARG A 80 6.79 -14.63 8.29
C ARG A 80 7.11 -15.90 9.07
N LEU A 81 6.46 -16.09 10.23
CA LEU A 81 6.61 -17.28 11.04
C LEU A 81 6.16 -18.54 10.28
N LEU A 82 5.02 -18.48 9.59
CA LEU A 82 4.51 -19.56 8.74
C LEU A 82 5.44 -19.86 7.55
N ALA A 83 6.18 -18.86 7.06
CA ALA A 83 7.23 -19.03 6.05
C ALA A 83 8.56 -19.55 6.64
N GLY A 84 8.60 -19.96 7.92
CA GLY A 84 9.75 -20.55 8.59
C GLY A 84 10.78 -19.55 9.11
N GLN A 85 10.46 -18.24 9.12
CA GLN A 85 11.37 -17.21 9.65
C GLN A 85 11.22 -17.08 11.16
N THR A 86 12.35 -17.07 11.86
CA THR A 86 12.43 -16.90 13.31
C THR A 86 13.69 -16.12 13.67
N ASP A 87 13.61 -15.30 14.71
CA ASP A 87 14.77 -14.63 15.31
C ASP A 87 15.08 -15.26 16.68
N ASP A 88 16.27 -14.98 17.20
CA ASP A 88 16.59 -15.30 18.61
C ASP A 88 15.85 -14.34 19.57
N LEU A 89 16.12 -14.45 20.87
CA LEU A 89 15.48 -13.59 21.87
C LEU A 89 16.07 -12.17 21.92
N SER A 90 17.04 -11.83 21.05
CA SER A 90 17.60 -10.48 21.00
C SER A 90 16.61 -9.52 20.36
N ILE A 91 16.52 -8.31 20.93
CA ILE A 91 15.65 -7.26 20.39
C ILE A 91 16.54 -6.22 19.71
N GLN A 92 16.44 -6.15 18.38
CA GLN A 92 17.15 -5.15 17.58
C GLN A 92 16.18 -4.25 16.83
N ALA A 93 16.20 -2.96 17.15
CA ALA A 93 15.45 -1.96 16.40
C ALA A 93 16.30 -1.43 15.22
N ARG A 94 15.69 -1.34 14.03
CA ARG A 94 16.31 -0.75 12.83
C ARG A 94 15.51 0.49 12.40
N PRO A 95 15.91 1.71 12.81
CA PRO A 95 15.18 2.94 12.48
C PRO A 95 15.09 3.22 10.98
N ARG A 96 16.08 2.74 10.21
CA ARG A 96 16.08 2.75 8.75
C ARG A 96 16.17 1.32 8.27
N TRP A 97 15.03 0.77 7.85
CA TRP A 97 14.94 -0.59 7.37
C TRP A 97 14.33 -0.59 5.97
N ASN A 98 15.14 -0.91 4.97
CA ASN A 98 14.66 -1.00 3.58
C ASN A 98 13.77 -2.25 3.43
N LEU A 99 12.59 -2.09 2.83
CA LEU A 99 11.67 -3.19 2.55
C LEU A 99 12.26 -4.22 1.59
N GLU A 100 13.08 -3.79 0.63
CA GLU A 100 13.68 -4.65 -0.39
C GLU A 100 14.75 -5.61 0.17
N THR A 101 15.25 -5.36 1.39
CA THR A 101 16.24 -6.25 2.02
C THR A 101 15.59 -7.43 2.74
N LEU A 102 14.26 -7.48 2.79
CA LEU A 102 13.54 -8.58 3.39
C LEU A 102 13.57 -9.81 2.47
N PRO A 103 13.81 -11.02 3.01
CA PRO A 103 13.70 -12.24 2.23
C PRO A 103 12.24 -12.42 1.76
N ALA A 104 12.09 -12.89 0.53
CA ALA A 104 10.80 -13.27 -0.03
C ALA A 104 10.15 -14.35 0.85
N LEU A 105 8.82 -14.30 0.95
CA LEU A 105 8.04 -15.38 1.53
C LEU A 105 7.84 -16.41 0.42
N GLY A 106 8.29 -17.63 0.66
CA GLY A 106 8.17 -18.75 -0.28
C GLY A 106 6.73 -19.17 -0.53
#